data_AF-A0A0D2MBL3-F1
#
_entry.id   AF-A0A0D2MBL3-F1
#
_cell.length_a   1.000
_cell.length_b   1.000
_cell.length_c   1.000
_cell.angle_alpha   90.00
_cell.angle_beta   90.00
_cell.angle_gamma   90.00
#
_symmetry.space_group_name_H-M   'P 1'
#
loop_
_entity.id
_entity.type
_entity.pdbx_description
1 polymer ?
#
loop_
_entity_poly.entity_id
_entity_poly.type
_entity_poly.pdbx_seq_one_letter_code
_entity_poly.pdbx_strand_id
1 'polypeptide(L)'
;MISSARCTLLSKTYHDVLLAMDIEVERAPVEETLSSSEGSLSRHSSIQGPYRAGMKDTSFPRYRKRNSTGRETNEIHARSLLAAGNGVPLRNVIGNELRPDMHRMNGGFLGDVGFVNQSGYFHFIFNMFSPSDHPIHKYGVPPNFYPALSGISKDDSVVIPNYHPPGSVIASPGIKVTQVNEPPSLQFDTTALEGSVLILPTGATREDLVDPSRFYPYLKEHAATWYKYFNGGSDDTAPERHTANGILCVVTGIDRVSSWAMATFPLDNERVGKVRRFRYLPQASESPWKDDIGLTVCESKRLSDGTQGVIFLRVMTMALSPGEWSRHVAYILPDVVQSYAVLSAPVLSLGSRLQRALTRLRLFSKRSSWAETELLFHPSLVLLNILTLTDPSATVAVVPDSVWCSQLSGHHLTHPEVVILMRKVIENFDIENKDGVVTFSPRTDASRSQPNQTSKYGRSTMALYTRWIVPWVDRSKSKDLRTKAFENMKMVLSI
;
A
#
# COMPACT_ATOMS: atom_id res chain seq x y z
N MET A 1 -15.16 36.16 -30.62
CA MET A 1 -16.57 35.80 -30.34
C MET A 1 -16.93 34.52 -31.10
N ILE A 2 -16.51 33.36 -30.56
CA ILE A 2 -16.95 31.97 -30.79
C ILE A 2 -15.98 31.14 -29.93
N SER A 3 -16.41 30.69 -28.75
CA SER A 3 -15.85 29.58 -27.96
C SER A 3 -16.47 29.60 -26.55
N SER A 4 -17.79 29.40 -26.46
CA SER A 4 -18.49 29.27 -25.17
C SER A 4 -19.74 28.38 -25.25
N ALA A 5 -19.86 27.53 -26.27
CA ALA A 5 -21.12 26.81 -26.56
C ALA A 5 -20.97 25.27 -26.67
N ARG A 6 -19.94 24.67 -26.06
CA ARG A 6 -19.78 23.20 -26.07
C ARG A 6 -19.70 22.52 -24.69
N CYS A 7 -19.92 23.24 -23.60
CA CYS A 7 -19.84 22.66 -22.25
C CYS A 7 -21.18 22.39 -21.55
N THR A 8 -22.32 22.60 -22.22
CA THR A 8 -23.65 22.54 -21.57
C THR A 8 -24.57 21.41 -22.06
N LEU A 9 -24.08 20.49 -22.90
CA LEU A 9 -24.90 19.43 -23.50
C LEU A 9 -24.62 18.00 -22.99
N LEU A 10 -23.75 17.82 -22.00
CA LEU A 10 -23.46 16.51 -21.38
C LEU A 10 -24.02 16.37 -19.95
N SER A 11 -24.70 17.39 -19.42
CA SER A 11 -25.27 17.38 -18.06
C SER A 11 -26.77 17.08 -18.00
N LYS A 12 -27.49 17.08 -19.13
CA LYS A 12 -28.95 16.86 -19.16
C LYS A 12 -29.38 15.40 -19.36
N THR A 13 -28.50 14.51 -19.81
CA THR A 13 -28.86 13.11 -20.10
C THR A 13 -28.76 12.16 -18.90
N TYR A 14 -28.25 12.61 -17.75
CA TYR A 14 -28.09 11.77 -16.54
C TYR A 14 -29.22 11.94 -15.52
N HIS A 15 -30.08 12.96 -15.65
CA HIS A 15 -31.21 13.18 -14.74
C HIS A 15 -32.53 12.59 -15.23
N ASP A 16 -32.70 12.40 -16.55
CA ASP A 16 -33.93 11.84 -17.11
C ASP A 16 -33.99 10.30 -17.13
N VAL A 17 -32.92 9.61 -16.73
CA VAL A 17 -32.86 8.12 -16.66
C VAL A 17 -33.24 7.59 -15.27
N LEU A 18 -33.34 8.44 -14.25
CA LEU A 18 -33.67 8.06 -12.87
C LEU A 18 -35.16 8.21 -12.50
N LEU A 19 -36.01 8.68 -13.41
CA LEU A 19 -37.45 8.93 -13.16
C LEU A 19 -38.40 7.98 -13.90
N ALA A 20 -37.91 6.87 -14.47
CA ALA A 20 -38.74 5.92 -15.24
C ALA A 20 -38.52 4.45 -14.84
N MET A 21 -38.46 4.16 -13.54
CA MET A 21 -38.56 2.80 -13.01
C MET A 21 -39.58 2.76 -11.87
N ASP A 22 -40.85 2.90 -12.23
CA ASP A 22 -41.96 2.37 -11.43
C ASP A 22 -41.84 0.85 -11.43
N ILE A 23 -41.46 0.27 -10.28
CA ILE A 23 -41.59 -1.16 -10.03
C ILE A 23 -42.60 -1.32 -8.90
N GLU A 24 -43.75 -1.86 -9.26
CA GLU A 24 -44.82 -2.27 -8.36
C GLU A 24 -44.31 -3.22 -7.28
N VAL A 25 -44.54 -2.87 -6.02
CA VAL A 25 -44.27 -3.72 -4.85
C VAL A 25 -45.48 -4.61 -4.63
N GLU A 26 -45.41 -5.85 -5.11
CA GLU A 26 -46.40 -6.88 -4.80
C GLU A 26 -46.08 -7.48 -3.42
N ARG A 27 -46.93 -7.18 -2.43
CA ARG A 27 -46.90 -7.78 -1.08
C ARG A 27 -47.58 -9.14 -1.11
N ALA A 28 -46.90 -10.17 -0.60
CA ALA A 28 -47.52 -11.45 -0.20
C ALA A 28 -47.36 -11.67 1.32
N PRO A 29 -48.30 -12.38 1.97
CA PRO A 29 -48.70 -12.10 3.35
C PRO A 29 -47.95 -12.90 4.42
N VAL A 30 -48.01 -12.33 5.63
CA VAL A 30 -47.58 -12.87 6.91
C VAL A 30 -48.55 -13.97 7.37
N GLU A 31 -48.04 -15.15 7.68
CA GLU A 31 -48.74 -16.13 8.53
C GLU A 31 -47.85 -16.49 9.73
N GLU A 32 -48.32 -16.08 10.91
CA GLU A 32 -47.91 -16.61 12.20
C GLU A 32 -48.53 -17.99 12.40
N THR A 33 -47.73 -18.97 12.82
CA THR A 33 -48.25 -20.09 13.62
C THR A 33 -47.22 -20.50 14.67
N LEU A 34 -47.63 -20.30 15.93
CA LEU A 34 -47.02 -20.84 17.14
C LEU A 34 -47.19 -22.36 17.18
N SER A 35 -46.13 -23.08 17.58
CA SER A 35 -46.23 -24.46 18.05
C SER A 35 -45.10 -24.74 19.03
N SER A 36 -45.50 -24.89 20.30
CA SER A 36 -44.69 -25.30 21.44
C SER A 36 -44.48 -26.82 21.45
N SER A 37 -43.25 -27.27 21.67
CA SER A 37 -43.04 -28.52 22.38
C SER A 37 -41.75 -28.46 23.22
N GLU A 38 -41.95 -28.65 24.52
CA GLU A 38 -40.90 -28.88 25.50
C GLU A 38 -40.22 -30.23 25.23
N GLY A 39 -38.88 -30.22 25.23
CA GLY A 39 -38.06 -31.40 25.18
C GLY A 39 -36.76 -31.14 25.94
N SER A 40 -36.78 -31.46 27.24
CA SER A 40 -35.58 -31.52 28.08
C SER A 40 -34.57 -32.50 27.50
N LEU A 41 -33.38 -32.04 27.09
CA LEU A 41 -32.15 -32.84 27.07
C LEU A 41 -30.91 -31.93 27.20
N SER A 42 -30.10 -32.26 28.20
CA SER A 42 -28.74 -31.78 28.47
C SER A 42 -27.79 -31.92 27.27
N ARG A 43 -26.87 -30.95 27.10
CA ARG A 43 -25.42 -31.08 26.80
C ARG A 43 -24.91 -29.93 25.93
N HIS A 44 -23.91 -29.22 26.45
CA HIS A 44 -22.86 -28.47 25.75
C HIS A 44 -23.31 -27.58 24.58
N SER A 45 -23.45 -26.27 24.82
CA SER A 45 -23.48 -25.26 23.75
C SER A 45 -22.11 -25.20 23.05
N SER A 46 -21.86 -26.14 22.15
CA SER A 46 -20.91 -25.98 21.08
C SER A 46 -21.55 -25.10 20.01
N ILE A 47 -21.43 -23.77 20.14
CA ILE A 47 -21.37 -22.90 18.95
C ILE A 47 -19.96 -23.07 18.38
N GLN A 48 -19.72 -24.30 17.90
CA GLN A 48 -18.71 -24.59 16.91
C GLN A 48 -19.41 -24.32 15.58
N GLY A 49 -19.39 -23.04 15.16
CA GLY A 49 -19.52 -22.74 13.74
C GLY A 49 -18.42 -23.47 12.96
N PRO A 50 -18.45 -23.47 11.61
CA PRO A 50 -17.62 -24.31 10.73
C PRO A 50 -16.09 -24.02 10.76
N TYR A 51 -15.56 -23.43 11.84
CA TYR A 51 -14.32 -22.66 11.96
C TYR A 51 -13.03 -23.44 12.28
N ARG A 52 -12.95 -24.77 12.12
CA ARG A 52 -11.66 -25.47 12.38
C ARG A 52 -11.09 -26.38 11.29
N ALA A 53 -11.73 -26.49 10.14
CA ALA A 53 -11.15 -27.23 9.01
C ALA A 53 -10.64 -26.30 7.91
N GLY A 54 -9.42 -25.77 8.09
CA GLY A 54 -8.54 -25.40 6.98
C GLY A 54 -9.04 -24.41 5.92
N MET A 55 -9.91 -23.45 6.26
CA MET A 55 -10.33 -22.39 5.33
C MET A 55 -9.13 -21.55 4.85
N LYS A 56 -9.15 -21.15 3.59
CA LYS A 56 -8.11 -20.33 2.95
C LYS A 56 -8.15 -18.94 3.59
N ASP A 57 -7.13 -18.57 4.37
CA ASP A 57 -7.00 -17.20 4.88
C ASP A 57 -6.83 -16.25 3.67
N THR A 58 -7.83 -15.40 3.44
CA THR A 58 -7.87 -14.37 2.39
C THR A 58 -7.70 -12.98 2.94
N SER A 59 -7.42 -12.85 4.24
CA SER A 59 -7.31 -11.55 4.90
C SER A 59 -6.09 -10.77 4.41
N PHE A 60 -4.97 -11.44 4.15
CA PHE A 60 -3.74 -10.80 3.66
C PHE A 60 -3.67 -10.72 2.12
N PRO A 61 -3.14 -9.61 1.56
CA PRO A 61 -2.88 -9.51 0.13
C PRO A 61 -1.91 -10.59 -0.35
N ARG A 62 -2.22 -11.25 -1.46
CA ARG A 62 -1.28 -12.19 -2.10
C ARG A 62 -0.23 -11.43 -2.88
N TYR A 63 1.03 -11.77 -2.66
CA TYR A 63 2.14 -11.23 -3.44
C TYR A 63 2.11 -11.79 -4.88
N ARG A 64 1.86 -10.91 -5.86
CA ARG A 64 1.72 -11.28 -7.28
C ARG A 64 2.79 -10.55 -8.09
N LYS A 65 3.66 -11.31 -8.76
CA LYS A 65 4.59 -10.74 -9.74
C LYS A 65 3.85 -10.56 -11.06
N ARG A 66 3.87 -9.34 -11.61
CA ARG A 66 3.30 -9.05 -12.92
C ARG A 66 4.39 -8.69 -13.91
N ASN A 67 4.22 -9.15 -15.15
CA ASN A 67 5.08 -8.72 -16.24
C ASN A 67 4.61 -7.35 -16.70
N SER A 68 5.44 -6.32 -16.51
CA SER A 68 5.11 -4.94 -16.90
C SER A 68 4.88 -4.88 -18.41
N THR A 69 3.66 -4.51 -18.83
CA THR A 69 3.36 -4.16 -20.23
C THR A 69 3.63 -2.68 -20.54
N GLY A 70 4.21 -1.96 -19.57
CA GLY A 70 4.54 -0.53 -19.65
C GLY A 70 3.41 0.43 -19.29
N ARG A 71 2.29 -0.05 -18.74
CA ARG A 71 1.12 0.79 -18.37
C ARG A 71 1.02 1.13 -16.87
N GLU A 72 1.87 0.55 -16.02
CA GLU A 72 1.73 0.60 -14.56
C GLU A 72 2.65 1.64 -13.92
N THR A 73 2.51 2.90 -14.35
CA THR A 73 3.46 3.95 -13.98
C THR A 73 3.42 4.33 -12.49
N ASN A 74 2.31 4.09 -11.78
CA ASN A 74 2.26 4.25 -10.33
C ASN A 74 3.14 3.24 -9.59
N GLU A 75 3.09 1.97 -10.02
CA GLU A 75 3.91 0.91 -9.41
C GLU A 75 5.38 1.13 -9.72
N ILE A 76 5.71 1.46 -10.98
CA ILE A 76 7.09 1.75 -11.39
C ILE A 76 7.64 2.93 -10.58
N HIS A 77 6.86 4.00 -10.45
CA HIS A 77 7.23 5.15 -9.62
C HIS A 77 7.49 4.74 -8.17
N ALA A 78 6.51 4.05 -7.58
CA ALA A 78 6.58 3.67 -6.17
C ALA A 78 7.80 2.79 -5.91
N ARG A 79 7.95 1.69 -6.63
CA ARG A 79 9.07 0.75 -6.49
C ARG A 79 10.44 1.40 -6.76
N SER A 80 10.50 2.30 -7.74
CA SER A 80 11.76 2.97 -8.12
C SER A 80 12.24 3.96 -7.07
N LEU A 81 11.33 4.72 -6.45
CA LEU A 81 11.70 5.72 -5.45
C LEU A 81 11.71 5.16 -4.03
N LEU A 82 11.02 4.05 -3.76
CA LEU A 82 11.09 3.33 -2.48
C LEU A 82 12.53 2.92 -2.15
N ALA A 83 13.32 2.58 -3.17
CA ALA A 83 14.75 2.25 -3.05
C ALA A 83 15.63 3.40 -2.54
N ALA A 84 15.15 4.65 -2.61
CA ALA A 84 15.87 5.81 -2.09
C ALA A 84 15.82 5.93 -0.56
N GLY A 85 15.01 5.11 0.13
CA GLY A 85 15.01 5.03 1.60
C GLY A 85 14.39 6.23 2.33
N ASN A 86 13.56 7.03 1.63
CA ASN A 86 12.87 8.19 2.22
C ASN A 86 11.48 7.84 2.79
N GLY A 87 11.13 6.56 2.88
CA GLY A 87 9.77 6.08 3.16
C GLY A 87 8.99 5.77 1.88
N VAL A 88 7.67 5.77 1.98
CA VAL A 88 6.73 5.43 0.90
C VAL A 88 6.55 6.63 -0.04
N PRO A 89 6.97 6.55 -1.31
CA PRO A 89 6.75 7.62 -2.28
C PRO A 89 5.28 7.72 -2.71
N LEU A 90 4.78 8.95 -2.83
CA LEU A 90 3.45 9.25 -3.38
C LEU A 90 3.57 9.85 -4.78
N ARG A 91 2.96 9.20 -5.77
CA ARG A 91 2.91 9.74 -7.14
C ARG A 91 1.85 10.82 -7.30
N ASN A 92 0.69 10.61 -6.68
CA ASN A 92 -0.37 11.62 -6.64
C ASN A 92 -0.31 12.34 -5.29
N VAL A 93 0.52 13.38 -5.28
CA VAL A 93 0.88 14.22 -4.13
C VAL A 93 -0.33 14.96 -3.53
N ILE A 94 -1.30 15.34 -4.36
CA ILE A 94 -2.49 16.09 -3.91
C ILE A 94 -3.56 15.12 -3.37
N GLY A 95 -3.71 13.97 -4.03
CA GLY A 95 -4.72 12.97 -3.71
C GLY A 95 -6.00 13.15 -4.50
N ASN A 96 -7.15 13.04 -3.83
CA ASN A 96 -8.47 13.15 -4.43
C ASN A 96 -9.26 14.34 -3.86
N GLU A 97 -10.37 14.69 -4.49
CA GLU A 97 -11.23 15.81 -4.07
C GLU A 97 -12.01 15.54 -2.79
N LEU A 98 -12.08 14.28 -2.34
CA LEU A 98 -12.75 13.88 -1.11
C LEU A 98 -11.92 14.17 0.14
N ARG A 99 -10.65 14.57 0.00
CA ARG A 99 -9.80 14.89 1.15
C ARG A 99 -10.30 16.13 1.90
N PRO A 100 -10.16 16.18 3.25
CA PRO A 100 -10.43 17.39 4.02
C PRO A 100 -9.66 18.60 3.50
N ASP A 101 -10.23 19.80 3.66
CA ASP A 101 -9.65 21.05 3.15
C ASP A 101 -8.25 21.30 3.70
N MET A 102 -8.03 20.97 4.98
CA MET A 102 -6.72 21.07 5.60
C MET A 102 -5.66 20.19 4.92
N HIS A 103 -6.02 18.99 4.44
CA HIS A 103 -5.13 18.16 3.64
C HIS A 103 -4.91 18.72 2.23
N ARG A 104 -5.92 19.34 1.63
CA ARG A 104 -5.77 19.99 0.31
C ARG A 104 -4.79 21.18 0.38
N MET A 105 -4.73 21.84 1.53
CA MET A 105 -3.80 22.95 1.78
C MET A 105 -2.41 22.50 2.26
N ASN A 106 -2.32 21.49 3.13
CA ASN A 106 -1.08 21.12 3.83
C ASN A 106 -0.50 19.76 3.41
N GLY A 107 -1.19 19.03 2.53
CA GLY A 107 -0.79 17.73 2.01
C GLY A 107 -1.06 16.55 2.97
N GLY A 108 -0.63 16.63 4.23
CA GLY A 108 -0.67 15.53 5.20
C GLY A 108 -0.21 15.94 6.60
N PHE A 109 -0.57 15.12 7.59
CA PHE A 109 -0.21 15.32 8.99
C PHE A 109 0.31 14.05 9.63
N LEU A 110 1.16 14.22 10.66
CA LEU A 110 1.51 13.12 11.55
C LEU A 110 0.26 12.57 12.22
N GLY A 111 0.22 11.25 12.42
CA GLY A 111 -0.92 10.54 13.00
C GLY A 111 -2.07 10.28 12.03
N ASP A 112 -1.96 10.70 10.77
CA ASP A 112 -2.92 10.31 9.74
C ASP A 112 -2.95 8.78 9.60
N VAL A 113 -4.13 8.19 9.72
CA VAL A 113 -4.37 6.76 9.57
C VAL A 113 -5.03 6.51 8.22
N GLY A 114 -4.50 5.55 7.47
CA GLY A 114 -4.95 5.27 6.12
C GLY A 114 -4.14 4.20 5.43
N PHE A 115 -4.09 4.25 4.10
CA PHE A 115 -3.29 3.35 3.27
C PHE A 115 -2.95 4.03 1.93
N VAL A 116 -1.88 3.58 1.28
CA VAL A 116 -1.55 4.01 -0.09
C VAL A 116 -2.22 3.07 -1.09
N ASN A 117 -3.03 3.60 -2.00
CA ASN A 117 -3.74 2.79 -2.98
C ASN A 117 -2.98 2.63 -4.31
N GLN A 118 -3.52 1.82 -5.22
CA GLN A 118 -2.96 1.59 -6.56
C GLN A 118 -2.81 2.86 -7.43
N SER A 119 -3.56 3.92 -7.13
CA SER A 119 -3.46 5.20 -7.82
C SER A 119 -2.27 6.04 -7.35
N GLY A 120 -1.54 5.59 -6.32
CA GLY A 120 -0.34 6.24 -5.82
C GLY A 120 -0.61 7.48 -4.95
N TYR A 121 -1.81 7.60 -4.37
CA TYR A 121 -2.09 8.59 -3.32
C TYR A 121 -2.40 7.90 -1.98
N PHE A 122 -2.27 8.66 -0.91
CA PHE A 122 -2.64 8.24 0.44
C PHE A 122 -4.14 8.46 0.69
N HIS A 123 -4.87 7.37 0.92
CA HIS A 123 -6.27 7.40 1.29
C HIS A 123 -6.39 7.61 2.80
N PHE A 124 -6.66 8.86 3.20
CA PHE A 124 -6.87 9.28 4.58
C PHE A 124 -8.22 8.75 5.11
N ILE A 125 -8.22 8.25 6.35
CA ILE A 125 -9.42 7.79 7.06
C ILE A 125 -9.72 8.73 8.23
N PHE A 126 -8.80 8.85 9.19
CA PHE A 126 -8.88 9.76 10.33
C PHE A 126 -7.48 10.08 10.84
N ASN A 127 -7.33 11.01 11.80
CA ASN A 127 -6.06 11.35 12.42
C ASN A 127 -6.08 10.94 13.91
N MET A 128 -5.15 10.09 14.35
CA MET A 128 -5.14 9.54 15.70
C MET A 128 -4.74 10.54 16.80
N PHE A 129 -4.22 11.72 16.43
CA PHE A 129 -3.84 12.77 17.39
C PHE A 129 -4.85 13.91 17.47
N SER A 130 -5.82 13.94 16.56
CA SER A 130 -6.86 14.96 16.52
C SER A 130 -8.09 14.50 17.32
N PRO A 131 -8.77 15.37 18.10
CA PRO A 131 -10.06 15.07 18.73
C PRO A 131 -11.12 14.56 17.76
N SER A 132 -12.11 13.81 18.25
CA SER A 132 -13.18 13.22 17.43
C SER A 132 -14.02 14.26 16.68
N ASP A 133 -14.20 15.44 17.26
CA ASP A 133 -14.91 16.60 16.72
C ASP A 133 -14.04 17.53 15.85
N HIS A 134 -12.76 17.20 15.67
CA HIS A 134 -11.84 18.00 14.89
C HIS A 134 -12.29 18.09 13.41
N PRO A 135 -12.23 19.26 12.74
CA PRO A 135 -12.71 19.44 11.36
C PRO A 135 -12.07 18.53 10.31
N ILE A 136 -10.92 17.92 10.61
CA ILE A 136 -10.27 16.93 9.74
C ILE A 136 -11.11 15.67 9.58
N HIS A 137 -11.95 15.33 10.57
CA HIS A 137 -12.79 14.14 10.62
C HIS A 137 -14.14 14.35 9.94
N LYS A 138 -14.12 14.88 8.71
CA LYS A 138 -15.33 15.15 7.90
C LYS A 138 -16.25 13.93 7.75
N TYR A 139 -15.67 12.72 7.74
CA TYR A 139 -16.39 11.45 7.57
C TYR A 139 -16.52 10.65 8.88
N GLY A 140 -16.23 11.29 10.02
CA GLY A 140 -16.25 10.67 11.34
C GLY A 140 -14.94 9.93 11.70
N VAL A 141 -15.01 9.21 12.82
CA VAL A 141 -13.93 8.44 13.42
C VAL A 141 -14.45 7.07 13.87
N PRO A 142 -13.57 6.10 14.17
CA PRO A 142 -13.99 4.84 14.77
C PRO A 142 -14.81 5.03 16.06
N PRO A 143 -15.72 4.10 16.41
CA PRO A 143 -16.50 4.19 17.63
C PRO A 143 -15.63 4.24 18.89
N ASN A 144 -16.05 5.02 19.90
CA ASN A 144 -15.33 5.23 21.17
C ASN A 144 -13.89 5.76 20.99
N PHE A 145 -13.60 6.39 19.84
CA PHE A 145 -12.29 6.96 19.57
C PHE A 145 -11.95 8.09 20.55
N TYR A 146 -10.72 8.03 21.06
CA TYR A 146 -10.09 9.11 21.80
C TYR A 146 -8.66 9.32 21.25
N PRO A 147 -8.15 10.56 21.19
CA PRO A 147 -6.82 10.82 20.65
C PRO A 147 -5.71 10.13 21.44
N ALA A 148 -4.68 9.65 20.76
CA ALA A 148 -3.49 9.07 21.39
C ALA A 148 -2.62 10.11 22.12
N LEU A 149 -2.78 11.40 21.78
CA LEU A 149 -2.16 12.54 22.43
C LEU A 149 -3.18 13.66 22.57
N SER A 150 -3.02 14.54 23.56
CA SER A 150 -3.78 15.78 23.69
C SER A 150 -3.31 16.88 22.70
N GLY A 151 -2.83 16.48 21.52
CA GLY A 151 -2.15 17.32 20.54
C GLY A 151 -0.66 16.99 20.40
N ILE A 152 -0.10 17.22 19.21
CA ILE A 152 1.34 17.06 18.96
C ILE A 152 2.07 18.30 19.49
N SER A 153 2.97 18.10 20.45
CA SER A 153 3.86 19.13 20.97
C SER A 153 5.19 19.16 20.21
N LYS A 154 6.03 20.16 20.50
CA LYS A 154 7.39 20.25 19.93
C LYS A 154 8.32 19.11 20.36
N ASP A 155 8.00 18.43 21.46
CA ASP A 155 8.80 17.30 21.96
C ASP A 155 8.38 15.98 21.28
N ASP A 156 7.24 15.99 20.57
CA ASP A 156 6.70 14.80 19.91
C ASP A 156 7.20 14.65 18.47
N SER A 157 7.60 15.75 17.82
CA SER A 157 8.08 15.75 16.45
C SER A 157 9.32 16.62 16.21
N VAL A 158 10.14 16.19 15.24
CA VAL A 158 11.31 16.92 14.75
C VAL A 158 11.03 17.45 13.35
N VAL A 159 11.17 18.75 13.17
CA VAL A 159 11.08 19.41 11.86
C VAL A 159 12.47 19.78 11.38
N ILE A 160 12.84 19.26 10.21
CA ILE A 160 14.10 19.55 9.52
C ILE A 160 13.77 20.36 8.25
N PRO A 161 13.85 21.70 8.31
CA PRO A 161 13.65 22.53 7.13
C PRO A 161 14.75 22.25 6.11
N ASN A 162 14.41 22.34 4.82
CA ASN A 162 15.34 22.08 3.71
C ASN A 162 16.05 20.71 3.79
N TYR A 163 15.40 19.70 4.37
CA TYR A 163 15.92 18.33 4.41
C TYR A 163 16.31 17.85 3.01
N HIS A 164 15.47 18.14 2.02
CA HIS A 164 15.89 18.17 0.63
C HIS A 164 16.14 19.63 0.23
N PRO A 165 17.39 20.04 -0.06
CA PRO A 165 17.68 21.40 -0.49
C PRO A 165 16.94 21.78 -1.79
N PRO A 166 16.69 23.08 -2.05
CA PRO A 166 16.16 23.54 -3.33
C PRO A 166 16.94 23.01 -4.53
N GLY A 167 16.24 22.55 -5.55
CA GLY A 167 16.82 21.93 -6.74
C GLY A 167 17.19 20.45 -6.57
N SER A 168 16.88 19.83 -5.44
CA SER A 168 17.14 18.39 -5.22
C SER A 168 16.48 17.52 -6.28
N VAL A 169 17.18 16.45 -6.65
CA VAL A 169 16.72 15.45 -7.61
C VAL A 169 16.85 14.07 -7.00
N ILE A 170 15.72 13.37 -6.90
CA ILE A 170 15.63 11.99 -6.43
C ILE A 170 15.30 11.13 -7.65
N ALA A 171 16.24 10.30 -8.07
CA ALA A 171 16.12 9.48 -9.27
C ALA A 171 16.33 8.01 -8.94
N SER A 172 15.70 7.14 -9.73
CA SER A 172 15.91 5.71 -9.62
C SER A 172 17.38 5.33 -9.92
N PRO A 173 17.87 4.20 -9.38
CA PRO A 173 19.26 3.79 -9.57
C PRO A 173 19.65 3.74 -11.07
N GLY A 174 20.89 4.12 -11.39
CA GLY A 174 21.37 4.08 -12.79
C GLY A 174 20.84 5.20 -13.70
N ILE A 175 20.14 6.20 -13.17
CA ILE A 175 19.89 7.47 -13.86
C ILE A 175 21.01 8.45 -13.52
N LYS A 176 21.75 8.89 -14.54
CA LYS A 176 22.74 9.96 -14.42
C LYS A 176 22.06 11.31 -14.66
N VAL A 177 22.24 12.24 -13.73
CA VAL A 177 21.70 13.60 -13.82
C VAL A 177 22.83 14.57 -14.17
N THR A 178 22.62 15.41 -15.16
CA THR A 178 23.55 16.48 -15.54
C THR A 178 22.81 17.79 -15.74
N GLN A 179 23.31 18.87 -15.15
CA GLN A 179 22.79 20.21 -15.40
C GLN A 179 23.30 20.71 -16.76
N VAL A 180 22.41 21.27 -17.58
CA VAL A 180 22.73 21.71 -18.96
C VAL A 180 22.23 23.15 -19.16
N ASN A 181 23.18 24.07 -19.34
CA ASN A 181 23.08 25.48 -19.83
C ASN A 181 21.92 26.35 -19.31
N GLU A 182 21.87 27.62 -19.75
CA GLU A 182 20.83 28.61 -19.43
C GLU A 182 19.69 28.60 -20.48
N PRO A 183 18.40 28.58 -20.07
CA PRO A 183 17.91 28.48 -18.70
C PRO A 183 18.21 27.09 -18.10
N PRO A 184 18.43 27.00 -16.76
CA PRO A 184 18.86 25.77 -16.10
C PRO A 184 17.93 24.62 -16.44
N SER A 185 18.43 23.70 -17.26
CA SER A 185 17.76 22.45 -17.59
C SER A 185 18.48 21.28 -16.96
N LEU A 186 17.72 20.22 -16.66
CA LEU A 186 18.28 18.97 -16.18
C LEU A 186 18.19 17.94 -17.32
N GLN A 187 19.29 17.28 -17.60
CA GLN A 187 19.35 16.14 -18.50
C GLN A 187 19.53 14.86 -17.68
N PHE A 188 18.84 13.82 -18.13
CA PHE A 188 18.83 12.51 -17.53
C PHE A 188 19.27 11.50 -18.58
N ASP A 189 20.36 10.79 -18.31
CA ASP A 189 20.87 9.71 -19.15
C ASP A 189 20.76 8.39 -18.39
N THR A 190 20.20 7.35 -19.01
CA THR A 190 20.09 6.05 -18.36
C THR A 190 20.07 4.90 -19.38
N THR A 191 20.59 3.75 -18.97
CA THR A 191 20.40 2.46 -19.64
C THR A 191 19.41 1.57 -18.89
N ALA A 192 18.83 2.08 -17.79
CA ALA A 192 17.78 1.39 -17.07
C ALA A 192 16.56 1.22 -17.98
N LEU A 193 15.91 0.06 -17.85
CA LEU A 193 14.77 -0.29 -18.69
C LEU A 193 13.53 0.52 -18.34
N GLU A 194 13.36 0.83 -17.06
CA GLU A 194 12.29 1.63 -16.50
C GLU A 194 12.83 2.39 -15.29
N GLY A 195 12.11 3.43 -14.86
CA GLY A 195 12.55 4.23 -13.74
C GLY A 195 11.68 5.45 -13.50
N SER A 196 12.05 6.20 -12.47
CA SER A 196 11.35 7.44 -12.12
C SER A 196 12.30 8.48 -11.57
N VAL A 197 11.92 9.74 -11.78
CA VAL A 197 12.61 10.93 -11.30
C VAL A 197 11.60 11.83 -10.61
N LEU A 198 12.01 12.39 -9.47
CA LEU A 198 11.34 13.44 -8.71
C LEU A 198 12.32 14.61 -8.56
N ILE A 199 11.89 15.79 -8.99
CA ILE A 199 12.60 17.06 -8.86
C ILE A 199 11.86 17.91 -7.84
N LEU A 200 12.61 18.55 -6.96
CA LEU A 200 12.13 19.41 -5.88
C LEU A 200 12.65 20.83 -6.08
N PRO A 201 12.03 21.65 -6.94
CA PRO A 201 12.54 22.99 -7.26
C PRO A 201 12.72 23.88 -6.03
N THR A 202 11.74 23.86 -5.12
CA THR A 202 11.79 24.62 -3.85
C THR A 202 12.34 23.80 -2.67
N GLY A 203 12.77 22.56 -2.91
CA GLY A 203 13.20 21.64 -1.86
C GLY A 203 12.01 21.02 -1.10
N ALA A 204 12.31 20.39 0.03
CA ALA A 204 11.32 19.80 0.91
C ALA A 204 11.71 19.89 2.39
N THR A 205 10.69 20.02 3.24
CA THR A 205 10.82 19.99 4.69
C THR A 205 10.42 18.62 5.20
N ARG A 206 11.23 18.05 6.09
CA ARG A 206 10.95 16.78 6.75
C ARG A 206 10.36 17.02 8.13
N GLU A 207 9.29 16.32 8.48
CA GLU A 207 8.75 16.28 9.84
C GLU A 207 8.54 14.83 10.29
N ASP A 208 9.22 14.40 11.36
CA ASP A 208 9.19 13.03 11.93
C ASP A 208 8.67 13.02 13.37
N LEU A 209 7.97 11.97 13.78
CA LEU A 209 7.79 11.65 15.20
C LEU A 209 9.13 11.22 15.82
N VAL A 210 9.41 11.70 17.04
CA VAL A 210 10.65 11.37 17.77
C VAL A 210 10.71 9.87 18.11
N ASP A 211 9.64 9.36 18.71
CA ASP A 211 9.51 7.94 19.08
C ASP A 211 8.13 7.42 18.67
N PRO A 212 8.01 6.84 17.46
CA PRO A 212 6.78 6.19 17.04
C PRO A 212 6.40 4.97 17.88
N SER A 213 7.37 4.31 18.54
CA SER A 213 7.15 3.03 19.21
C SER A 213 6.32 3.15 20.48
N ARG A 214 6.33 4.33 21.13
CA ARG A 214 5.47 4.63 22.28
C ARG A 214 3.98 4.50 22.00
N PHE A 215 3.57 4.51 20.72
CA PHE A 215 2.17 4.37 20.31
C PHE A 215 1.73 2.92 20.11
N TYR A 216 2.63 1.94 20.24
CA TYR A 216 2.29 0.53 20.09
C TYR A 216 1.17 0.04 21.03
N PRO A 217 1.13 0.42 22.32
CA PRO A 217 0.01 0.04 23.19
C PRO A 217 -1.33 0.58 22.67
N TYR A 218 -1.34 1.81 22.18
CA TYR A 218 -2.53 2.43 21.59
C TYR A 218 -2.95 1.71 20.29
N LEU A 219 -2.00 1.35 19.42
CA LEU A 219 -2.31 0.56 18.22
C LEU A 219 -2.89 -0.81 18.57
N LYS A 220 -2.36 -1.47 19.61
CA LYS A 220 -2.87 -2.76 20.08
C LYS A 220 -4.33 -2.67 20.52
N GLU A 221 -4.67 -1.63 21.28
CA GLU A 221 -6.03 -1.41 21.78
C GLU A 221 -7.03 -1.13 20.65
N HIS A 222 -6.61 -0.39 19.63
CA HIS A 222 -7.54 0.19 18.65
C HIS A 222 -7.50 -0.44 17.25
N ALA A 223 -6.46 -1.18 16.87
CA ALA A 223 -6.35 -1.72 15.50
C ALA A 223 -7.58 -2.56 15.10
N ALA A 224 -8.12 -3.37 16.03
CA ALA A 224 -9.29 -4.19 15.77
C ALA A 224 -10.55 -3.35 15.46
N THR A 225 -10.79 -2.28 16.23
CA THR A 225 -11.92 -1.38 16.00
C THR A 225 -11.75 -0.57 14.72
N TRP A 226 -10.52 -0.21 14.36
CA TRP A 226 -10.21 0.49 13.11
C TRP A 226 -10.49 -0.38 11.88
N TYR A 227 -10.02 -1.63 11.89
CA TYR A 227 -10.31 -2.57 10.82
C TYR A 227 -11.82 -2.85 10.71
N LYS A 228 -12.52 -2.98 11.84
CA LYS A 228 -13.99 -3.17 11.84
C LYS A 228 -14.72 -1.96 11.28
N TYR A 229 -14.34 -0.75 11.71
CA TYR A 229 -14.92 0.51 11.24
C TYR A 229 -14.72 0.66 9.73
N PHE A 230 -13.50 0.41 9.25
CA PHE A 230 -13.17 0.61 7.85
C PHE A 230 -13.79 -0.43 6.91
N ASN A 231 -13.95 -1.67 7.38
CA ASN A 231 -14.64 -2.74 6.65
C ASN A 231 -16.17 -2.69 6.76
N GLY A 232 -16.76 -1.59 7.25
CA GLY A 232 -18.20 -1.37 7.22
C GLY A 232 -19.01 -2.28 8.16
N GLY A 233 -18.42 -2.71 9.28
CA GLY A 233 -19.01 -3.69 10.21
C GLY A 233 -20.30 -3.27 10.96
N SER A 234 -21.09 -2.35 10.42
CA SER A 234 -22.38 -1.90 10.96
C SER A 234 -23.43 -1.56 9.90
N ASP A 235 -23.16 -1.70 8.60
CA ASP A 235 -24.11 -1.29 7.55
C ASP A 235 -24.05 -2.28 6.36
N ASP A 236 -25.16 -2.98 6.09
CA ASP A 236 -25.31 -3.97 4.99
C ASP A 236 -25.15 -3.34 3.59
N THR A 237 -24.96 -2.02 3.52
CA THR A 237 -24.67 -1.25 2.31
C THR A 237 -23.18 -1.16 1.95
N ALA A 238 -22.28 -1.80 2.72
CA ALA A 238 -20.83 -1.67 2.57
C ALA A 238 -20.05 -2.78 1.82
N PRO A 239 -20.61 -3.63 0.91
CA PRO A 239 -19.81 -4.63 0.20
C PRO A 239 -18.73 -4.03 -0.74
N GLU A 240 -18.64 -2.70 -0.86
CA GLU A 240 -17.61 -2.02 -1.65
C GLU A 240 -16.36 -1.61 -0.84
N ARG A 241 -16.37 -1.69 0.50
CA ARG A 241 -15.28 -1.20 1.37
C ARG A 241 -14.46 -2.33 2.00
N HIS A 242 -13.93 -3.21 1.18
CA HIS A 242 -13.12 -4.33 1.67
C HIS A 242 -11.64 -3.98 1.70
N THR A 243 -11.07 -4.02 2.89
CA THR A 243 -9.69 -3.68 3.18
C THR A 243 -8.98 -4.89 3.73
N ALA A 244 -7.94 -5.32 3.03
CA ALA A 244 -7.12 -6.44 3.46
C ALA A 244 -6.35 -6.13 4.76
N ASN A 245 -6.13 -7.17 5.56
CA ASN A 245 -5.25 -7.15 6.71
C ASN A 245 -3.83 -6.75 6.28
N GLY A 246 -3.14 -5.98 7.12
CA GLY A 246 -1.78 -5.53 6.85
C GLY A 246 -1.63 -4.24 6.04
N ILE A 247 -2.70 -3.69 5.46
CA ILE A 247 -2.59 -2.50 4.58
C ILE A 247 -2.77 -1.17 5.31
N LEU A 248 -3.38 -1.17 6.50
CA LEU A 248 -3.54 0.03 7.30
C LEU A 248 -2.19 0.47 7.86
N CYS A 249 -1.95 1.77 7.81
CA CYS A 249 -0.78 2.39 8.37
C CYS A 249 -1.08 3.71 9.05
N VAL A 250 -0.21 4.08 9.98
CA VAL A 250 -0.16 5.41 10.57
C VAL A 250 1.03 6.15 9.99
N VAL A 251 0.81 7.40 9.60
CA VAL A 251 1.85 8.33 9.17
C VAL A 251 2.64 8.78 10.40
N THR A 252 3.91 8.38 10.44
CA THR A 252 4.87 8.72 11.51
C THR A 252 5.87 9.78 11.08
N GLY A 253 5.91 10.09 9.78
CA GLY A 253 6.73 11.16 9.24
C GLY A 253 6.33 11.53 7.82
N ILE A 254 6.63 12.75 7.39
CA ILE A 254 6.31 13.27 6.07
C ILE A 254 7.40 14.18 5.50
N ASP A 255 7.58 14.13 4.18
CA ASP A 255 8.36 15.11 3.41
C ASP A 255 7.38 16.01 2.66
N ARG A 256 7.29 17.28 3.10
CA ARG A 256 6.41 18.29 2.53
C ARG A 256 7.11 19.14 1.48
N VAL A 257 6.39 19.43 0.41
CA VAL A 257 6.86 20.22 -0.73
C VAL A 257 5.83 21.29 -1.09
N SER A 258 6.29 22.43 -1.61
CA SER A 258 5.42 23.43 -2.25
C SER A 258 5.47 23.36 -3.78
N SER A 259 6.49 22.73 -4.34
CA SER A 259 6.61 22.50 -5.78
C SER A 259 7.32 21.18 -6.07
N TRP A 260 6.92 20.52 -7.15
CA TRP A 260 7.53 19.27 -7.59
C TRP A 260 7.39 19.10 -9.10
N ALA A 261 8.28 18.29 -9.67
CA ALA A 261 8.09 17.72 -10.99
C ALA A 261 8.50 16.25 -10.98
N MET A 262 7.66 15.40 -11.54
CA MET A 262 7.86 13.96 -11.59
C MET A 262 7.79 13.45 -13.01
N ALA A 263 8.63 12.46 -13.29
CA ALA A 263 8.64 11.71 -14.52
C ALA A 263 8.73 10.22 -14.20
N THR A 264 7.94 9.40 -14.89
CA THR A 264 8.08 7.95 -14.87
C THR A 264 8.16 7.43 -16.29
N PHE A 265 9.16 6.60 -16.55
CA PHE A 265 9.32 5.97 -17.85
C PHE A 265 9.22 4.45 -17.73
N PRO A 266 8.35 3.80 -18.52
CA PRO A 266 8.17 2.36 -18.47
C PRO A 266 9.21 1.59 -19.30
N LEU A 267 9.23 0.26 -19.11
CA LEU A 267 10.02 -0.70 -19.89
C LEU A 267 9.86 -0.50 -21.40
N ASP A 268 10.98 -0.20 -22.07
CA ASP A 268 11.09 -0.27 -23.53
C ASP A 268 12.05 -1.39 -23.96
N ASN A 269 11.51 -2.41 -24.61
CA ASN A 269 12.28 -3.59 -25.04
C ASN A 269 13.11 -3.34 -26.30
N GLU A 270 12.81 -2.32 -27.09
CA GLU A 270 13.60 -1.97 -28.29
C GLU A 270 14.90 -1.25 -27.92
N ARG A 271 15.04 -0.91 -26.64
CA ARG A 271 16.10 -0.09 -26.06
C ARG A 271 16.93 -0.81 -25.00
N VAL A 272 16.80 -2.13 -24.87
CA VAL A 272 17.67 -2.91 -24.00
C VAL A 272 19.12 -2.66 -24.39
N GLY A 273 19.92 -2.13 -23.45
CA GLY A 273 21.32 -1.77 -23.67
C GLY A 273 21.58 -0.45 -24.41
N LYS A 274 20.53 0.32 -24.78
CA LYS A 274 20.67 1.64 -25.41
C LYS A 274 20.47 2.74 -24.38
N VAL A 275 21.22 3.84 -24.53
CA VAL A 275 21.04 5.03 -23.69
C VAL A 275 19.72 5.73 -24.05
N ARG A 276 18.89 5.97 -23.04
CA ARG A 276 17.73 6.88 -23.10
C ARG A 276 18.13 8.22 -22.49
N ARG A 277 17.77 9.29 -23.18
CA ARG A 277 18.01 10.66 -22.77
C ARG A 277 16.71 11.44 -22.74
N PHE A 278 16.44 12.06 -21.60
CA PHE A 278 15.31 12.97 -21.44
C PHE A 278 15.74 14.21 -20.65
N ARG A 279 15.00 15.30 -20.83
CA ARG A 279 15.31 16.61 -20.27
C ARG A 279 14.13 17.19 -19.52
N TYR A 280 14.40 17.85 -18.41
CA TYR A 280 13.45 18.69 -17.70
C TYR A 280 13.72 20.16 -18.00
N LEU A 281 12.70 20.83 -18.53
CA LEU A 281 12.66 22.24 -18.91
C LEU A 281 11.61 22.95 -18.03
N PRO A 282 12.02 23.60 -16.93
CA PRO A 282 11.08 24.16 -15.96
C PRO A 282 10.15 25.23 -16.54
N GLN A 283 10.60 25.95 -17.57
CA GLN A 283 9.87 27.05 -18.20
C GLN A 283 9.09 26.66 -19.46
N ALA A 284 9.05 25.37 -19.84
CA ALA A 284 8.31 24.95 -21.03
C ALA A 284 6.79 25.16 -20.84
N SER A 285 6.14 25.68 -21.88
CA SER A 285 4.71 26.03 -21.90
C SER A 285 3.77 24.83 -22.06
N GLU A 286 4.25 23.74 -22.67
CA GLU A 286 3.49 22.51 -22.87
C GLU A 286 3.86 21.46 -21.81
N SER A 287 4.77 20.55 -22.16
CA SER A 287 5.33 19.57 -21.25
C SER A 287 6.71 20.03 -20.77
N PRO A 288 6.97 20.02 -19.46
CA PRO A 288 8.29 20.28 -18.91
C PRO A 288 9.27 19.14 -19.19
N TRP A 289 8.81 17.97 -19.65
CA TRP A 289 9.69 16.84 -19.96
C TRP A 289 9.81 16.63 -21.47
N LYS A 290 11.05 16.67 -21.97
CA LYS A 290 11.35 16.34 -23.36
C LYS A 290 12.16 15.07 -23.41
N ASP A 291 11.54 14.01 -23.93
CA ASP A 291 12.23 12.76 -24.24
C ASP A 291 12.68 12.80 -25.70
N ASP A 292 13.95 12.47 -25.97
CA ASP A 292 14.53 12.52 -27.33
C ASP A 292 13.83 11.54 -28.31
N ILE A 293 12.96 10.66 -27.80
CA ILE A 293 12.20 9.65 -28.56
C ILE A 293 10.69 9.83 -28.56
N GLY A 294 10.15 10.86 -27.88
CA GLY A 294 8.70 11.10 -27.84
C GLY A 294 7.88 9.99 -27.18
N LEU A 295 8.51 9.03 -26.48
CA LEU A 295 7.80 8.02 -25.70
C LEU A 295 7.28 8.66 -24.41
N THR A 296 6.00 8.44 -24.13
CA THR A 296 5.28 9.07 -23.02
C THR A 296 5.99 8.84 -21.69
N VAL A 297 6.51 9.92 -21.13
CA VAL A 297 6.86 10.04 -19.71
C VAL A 297 5.55 10.34 -18.99
N CYS A 298 5.13 9.45 -18.09
CA CYS A 298 4.01 9.77 -17.23
C CYS A 298 4.45 10.85 -16.25
N GLU A 299 4.01 12.08 -16.49
CA GLU A 299 4.49 13.26 -15.77
C GLU A 299 3.46 13.89 -14.85
N SER A 300 3.96 14.61 -13.85
CA SER A 300 3.19 15.53 -13.01
C SER A 300 4.09 16.70 -12.67
N LYS A 301 3.54 17.91 -12.64
CA LYS A 301 4.26 19.11 -12.21
C LYS A 301 3.29 20.01 -11.46
N ARG A 302 3.77 20.57 -10.36
CA ARG A 302 3.11 21.69 -9.69
C ARG A 302 4.13 22.76 -9.34
N LEU A 303 3.80 24.00 -9.70
CA LEU A 303 4.52 25.18 -9.24
C LEU A 303 3.89 25.67 -7.93
N SER A 304 4.66 26.35 -7.11
CA SER A 304 4.19 26.83 -5.81
C SER A 304 3.02 27.80 -5.96
N ASP A 305 1.85 27.42 -5.45
CA ASP A 305 0.63 28.23 -5.38
C ASP A 305 0.21 28.55 -3.94
N GLY A 306 1.11 28.32 -2.98
CA GLY A 306 0.87 28.48 -1.56
C GLY A 306 0.35 27.22 -0.86
N THR A 307 -0.07 26.19 -1.60
CA THR A 307 -0.42 24.89 -1.02
C THR A 307 0.81 23.98 -0.89
N GLN A 308 0.72 23.04 0.04
CA GLN A 308 1.73 22.01 0.25
C GLN A 308 1.22 20.64 -0.19
N GLY A 309 2.17 19.82 -0.64
CA GLY A 309 1.98 18.42 -0.96
C GLY A 309 2.90 17.54 -0.13
N VAL A 310 2.64 16.24 -0.12
CA VAL A 310 3.51 15.23 0.51
C VAL A 310 4.04 14.28 -0.54
N ILE A 311 5.37 14.14 -0.61
CA ILE A 311 6.06 13.29 -1.61
C ILE A 311 6.53 11.95 -1.03
N PHE A 312 6.83 11.91 0.27
CA PHE A 312 7.18 10.69 0.98
C PHE A 312 6.46 10.63 2.32
N LEU A 313 5.99 9.44 2.66
CA LEU A 313 5.44 9.10 3.97
C LEU A 313 6.37 8.14 4.68
N ARG A 314 6.75 8.45 5.92
CA ARG A 314 7.19 7.43 6.86
C ARG A 314 5.98 6.88 7.60
N VAL A 315 5.93 5.57 7.72
CA VAL A 315 4.74 4.87 8.22
C VAL A 315 5.07 3.74 9.16
N MET A 316 4.18 3.49 10.11
CA MET A 316 4.06 2.21 10.80
C MET A 316 2.83 1.47 10.29
N THR A 317 3.06 0.37 9.57
CA THR A 317 1.99 -0.51 9.07
C THR A 317 1.64 -1.54 10.13
N MET A 318 0.37 -1.93 10.19
CA MET A 318 -0.11 -2.88 11.19
C MET A 318 -0.95 -3.99 10.58
N ALA A 319 -1.00 -5.13 11.26
CA ALA A 319 -1.88 -6.25 10.93
C ALA A 319 -2.40 -6.92 12.20
N LEU A 320 -3.64 -7.40 12.18
CA LEU A 320 -4.16 -8.26 13.25
C LEU A 320 -3.66 -9.69 13.08
N SER A 321 -3.50 -10.42 14.18
CA SER A 321 -3.29 -11.86 14.09
C SER A 321 -4.53 -12.55 13.51
N PRO A 322 -4.40 -13.77 12.96
CA PRO A 322 -5.55 -14.47 12.37
C PRO A 322 -6.72 -14.64 13.35
N GLY A 323 -6.41 -14.90 14.64
CA GLY A 323 -7.41 -15.01 15.68
C GLY A 323 -8.16 -13.70 15.94
N GLU A 324 -7.43 -12.58 16.04
CA GLU A 324 -8.03 -11.27 16.25
C GLU A 324 -8.80 -10.76 15.03
N TRP A 325 -8.28 -11.02 13.83
CA TRP A 325 -8.95 -10.70 12.57
C TRP A 325 -10.31 -11.40 12.48
N SER A 326 -10.35 -12.73 12.66
CA SER A 326 -11.59 -13.51 12.56
C SER A 326 -12.62 -13.17 13.64
N ARG A 327 -12.20 -12.61 14.78
CA ARG A 327 -13.11 -12.17 15.85
C ARG A 327 -13.81 -10.85 15.53
N HIS A 328 -13.11 -9.93 14.84
CA HIS A 328 -13.55 -8.54 14.72
C HIS A 328 -14.00 -8.14 13.32
N VAL A 329 -13.47 -8.81 12.29
CA VAL A 329 -13.77 -8.52 10.89
C VAL A 329 -14.56 -9.69 10.32
N ALA A 330 -15.71 -9.39 9.72
CA ALA A 330 -16.57 -10.41 9.11
C ALA A 330 -15.78 -11.25 8.11
N TYR A 331 -16.02 -12.56 8.13
CA TYR A 331 -15.38 -13.47 7.18
C TYR A 331 -15.85 -13.13 5.76
N ILE A 332 -14.89 -12.83 4.88
CA ILE A 332 -15.15 -12.55 3.48
C ILE A 332 -14.82 -13.81 2.68
N LEU A 333 -15.79 -14.32 1.93
CA LEU A 333 -15.60 -15.47 1.08
C LEU A 333 -14.48 -15.18 0.04
N PRO A 334 -13.54 -16.12 -0.19
CA PRO A 334 -12.45 -15.94 -1.16
C PRO A 334 -12.89 -15.61 -2.58
N ASP A 335 -14.09 -16.05 -2.95
CA ASP A 335 -14.68 -15.81 -4.26
C ASP A 335 -15.35 -14.42 -4.35
N VAL A 336 -15.44 -13.69 -3.23
CA VAL A 336 -16.10 -12.40 -3.09
C VAL A 336 -15.11 -11.23 -3.06
N VAL A 337 -13.92 -11.37 -2.47
CA VAL A 337 -12.84 -10.36 -2.57
C VAL A 337 -11.48 -11.01 -2.46
N GLN A 338 -10.57 -10.69 -3.39
CA GLN A 338 -9.18 -11.09 -3.28
C GLN A 338 -8.22 -9.92 -3.51
N SER A 339 -7.38 -9.65 -2.52
CA SER A 339 -6.37 -8.58 -2.60
C SER A 339 -5.02 -9.10 -3.09
N TYR A 340 -4.34 -8.33 -3.94
CA TYR A 340 -3.03 -8.65 -4.48
C TYR A 340 -2.06 -7.48 -4.33
N ALA A 341 -0.93 -7.71 -3.68
CA ALA A 341 0.21 -6.80 -3.69
C ALA A 341 1.01 -7.06 -4.97
N VAL A 342 0.91 -6.16 -5.94
CA VAL A 342 1.50 -6.34 -7.27
C VAL A 342 2.90 -5.76 -7.29
N LEU A 343 3.89 -6.61 -7.60
CA LEU A 343 5.24 -6.19 -7.93
C LEU A 343 5.49 -6.40 -9.41
N SER A 344 5.64 -5.31 -10.15
CA SER A 344 5.88 -5.38 -11.58
C SER A 344 7.36 -5.56 -11.83
N ALA A 345 7.68 -6.54 -12.66
CA ALA A 345 9.04 -6.83 -13.07
C ALA A 345 9.21 -6.58 -14.57
N PRO A 346 10.32 -5.94 -14.99
CA PRO A 346 10.66 -5.89 -16.39
C PRO A 346 11.05 -7.31 -16.85
N VAL A 347 10.38 -7.84 -17.87
CA VAL A 347 10.66 -9.19 -18.41
C VAL A 347 11.12 -9.09 -19.86
N LEU A 348 12.30 -9.65 -20.12
CA LEU A 348 13.03 -9.60 -21.40
C LEU A 348 12.79 -10.83 -22.30
N SER A 349 11.92 -11.78 -21.92
CA SER A 349 11.81 -13.08 -22.63
C SER A 349 11.01 -13.01 -23.94
N LEU A 350 11.30 -13.90 -24.90
CA LEU A 350 10.57 -14.03 -26.18
C LEU A 350 9.05 -14.22 -25.98
N GLY A 351 8.63 -14.94 -24.94
CA GLY A 351 7.20 -15.15 -24.63
C GLY A 351 6.42 -13.85 -24.35
N SER A 352 7.11 -12.79 -23.89
CA SER A 352 6.50 -11.48 -23.62
C SER A 352 6.15 -10.70 -24.90
N ARG A 353 6.83 -10.98 -26.03
CA ARG A 353 6.50 -10.40 -27.34
C ARG A 353 5.20 -11.00 -27.86
N LEU A 354 5.04 -12.32 -27.73
CA LEU A 354 3.81 -13.02 -28.09
C LEU A 354 2.64 -12.60 -27.19
N GLN A 355 2.86 -12.50 -25.87
CA GLN A 355 1.82 -12.06 -24.93
C GLN A 355 1.34 -10.64 -25.22
N ARG A 356 2.23 -9.69 -25.57
CA ARG A 356 1.84 -8.33 -26.00
C ARG A 356 1.12 -8.29 -27.33
N ALA A 357 1.53 -9.11 -28.31
CA ALA A 357 0.79 -9.24 -29.57
C ALA A 357 -0.63 -9.75 -29.30
N LEU A 358 -0.78 -10.75 -28.43
CA LEU A 358 -2.08 -11.28 -28.00
C LEU A 358 -2.92 -10.25 -27.22
N THR A 359 -2.32 -9.41 -26.37
CA THR A 359 -3.03 -8.32 -25.67
C THR A 359 -3.44 -7.19 -26.61
N ARG A 360 -2.60 -6.84 -27.60
CA ARG A 360 -2.93 -5.83 -28.63
C ARG A 360 -4.03 -6.28 -29.57
N LEU A 361 -4.11 -7.58 -29.87
CA LEU A 361 -5.15 -8.18 -30.71
C LEU A 361 -6.51 -8.32 -30.01
N ARG A 362 -6.69 -7.85 -28.76
CA ARG A 362 -7.92 -7.98 -27.94
C ARG A 362 -8.45 -9.42 -27.77
N LEU A 363 -7.73 -10.44 -28.25
CA LEU A 363 -8.14 -11.86 -28.23
C LEU A 363 -8.16 -12.46 -26.81
N PHE A 364 -7.55 -11.79 -25.84
CA PHE A 364 -7.62 -12.13 -24.43
C PHE A 364 -8.09 -10.92 -23.61
N SER A 365 -9.34 -10.49 -23.80
CA SER A 365 -10.04 -9.85 -22.68
C SER A 365 -10.30 -10.95 -21.65
N LYS A 366 -9.37 -11.12 -20.71
CA LYS A 366 -9.67 -11.88 -19.50
C LYS A 366 -10.82 -11.10 -18.85
N ARG A 367 -12.02 -11.66 -18.92
CA ARG A 367 -13.21 -11.19 -18.19
C ARG A 367 -12.75 -11.01 -16.75
N SER A 368 -12.61 -9.77 -16.27
CA SER A 368 -12.29 -9.53 -14.87
C SER A 368 -13.43 -10.16 -14.09
N SER A 369 -13.15 -11.26 -13.40
CA SER A 369 -14.07 -11.74 -12.38
C SER A 369 -14.23 -10.59 -11.39
N TRP A 370 -15.47 -10.26 -11.08
CA TRP A 370 -15.80 -9.26 -10.08
C TRP A 370 -15.00 -9.56 -8.79
N ALA A 371 -14.33 -8.52 -8.28
CA ALA A 371 -13.64 -8.43 -6.98
C ALA A 371 -12.15 -8.85 -6.79
N GLU A 372 -11.26 -8.63 -7.77
CA GLU A 372 -9.82 -8.52 -7.46
C GLU A 372 -9.45 -7.06 -7.07
N THR A 373 -8.86 -6.86 -5.89
CA THR A 373 -8.32 -5.56 -5.45
C THR A 373 -6.80 -5.55 -5.59
N GLU A 374 -6.27 -4.63 -6.38
CA GLU A 374 -4.82 -4.49 -6.56
C GLU A 374 -4.26 -3.39 -5.67
N LEU A 375 -3.11 -3.68 -5.05
CA LEU A 375 -2.39 -2.80 -4.14
C LEU A 375 -0.96 -2.64 -4.64
N LEU A 376 -0.38 -1.45 -4.39
CA LEU A 376 1.05 -1.25 -4.59
C LEU A 376 1.82 -2.19 -3.67
N PHE A 377 2.88 -2.81 -4.21
CA PHE A 377 3.78 -3.60 -3.37
C PHE A 377 4.43 -2.71 -2.30
N HIS A 378 4.37 -3.17 -1.05
CA HIS A 378 5.02 -2.54 0.08
C HIS A 378 5.78 -3.60 0.90
N PRO A 379 7.07 -3.40 1.25
CA PRO A 379 7.87 -4.38 1.97
C PRO A 379 7.23 -4.83 3.29
N SER A 380 6.59 -3.92 4.01
CA SER A 380 5.94 -4.27 5.28
C SER A 380 4.83 -5.31 5.15
N LEU A 381 4.20 -5.49 3.97
CA LEU A 381 3.18 -6.54 3.80
C LEU A 381 3.78 -7.94 3.97
N VAL A 382 5.00 -8.15 3.46
CA VAL A 382 5.72 -9.42 3.62
C VAL A 382 6.18 -9.58 5.07
N LEU A 383 6.71 -8.52 5.66
CA LEU A 383 7.20 -8.51 7.04
C LEU A 383 6.09 -8.75 8.06
N LEU A 384 4.93 -8.10 7.91
CA LEU A 384 3.76 -8.30 8.76
C LEU A 384 3.29 -9.74 8.71
N ASN A 385 3.26 -10.34 7.52
CA ASN A 385 2.89 -11.74 7.35
C ASN A 385 3.90 -12.68 8.05
N ILE A 386 5.20 -12.37 7.98
CA ILE A 386 6.22 -13.10 8.77
C ILE A 386 5.92 -12.99 10.27
N LEU A 387 5.63 -11.80 10.78
CA LEU A 387 5.35 -11.59 12.21
C LEU A 387 4.10 -12.34 12.66
N THR A 388 2.98 -12.25 11.93
CA THR A 388 1.73 -12.91 12.30
C THR A 388 1.80 -14.43 12.21
N LEU A 389 2.62 -14.96 11.30
CA LEU A 389 2.89 -16.41 11.22
C LEU A 389 3.85 -16.88 12.32
N THR A 390 4.78 -16.03 12.73
CA THR A 390 5.78 -16.37 13.76
C THR A 390 5.16 -16.33 15.16
N ASP A 391 4.29 -15.36 15.43
CA ASP A 391 3.56 -15.29 16.69
C ASP A 391 2.04 -15.10 16.45
N PRO A 392 1.32 -16.20 16.18
CA PRO A 392 -0.14 -16.16 16.00
C PRO A 392 -0.91 -15.74 17.26
N SER A 393 -0.25 -15.73 18.43
CA SER A 393 -0.86 -15.35 19.71
C SER A 393 -0.82 -13.84 19.99
N ALA A 394 -0.04 -13.09 19.22
CA ALA A 394 -0.02 -11.64 19.31
C ALA A 394 -1.40 -11.05 18.96
N THR A 395 -1.72 -9.89 19.53
CA THR A 395 -2.93 -9.13 19.18
C THR A 395 -2.74 -8.42 17.85
N VAL A 396 -1.60 -7.72 17.72
CA VAL A 396 -1.27 -6.92 16.54
C VAL A 396 0.21 -7.09 16.19
N ALA A 397 0.50 -7.19 14.90
CA ALA A 397 1.84 -7.05 14.35
C ALA A 397 2.04 -5.62 13.85
N VAL A 398 3.18 -5.00 14.17
CA VAL A 398 3.52 -3.64 13.74
C VAL A 398 4.89 -3.63 13.09
N VAL A 399 4.98 -3.04 11.89
CA VAL A 399 6.24 -2.87 11.14
C VAL A 399 6.41 -1.39 10.81
N PRO A 400 7.31 -0.68 11.52
CA PRO A 400 7.80 0.62 11.09
C PRO A 400 8.60 0.49 9.80
N ASP A 401 8.58 1.52 8.98
CA ASP A 401 9.37 1.57 7.75
C ASP A 401 10.88 1.55 7.99
N SER A 402 11.36 2.09 9.12
CA SER A 402 12.77 2.05 9.53
C SER A 402 13.37 0.63 9.53
N VAL A 403 12.55 -0.40 9.75
CA VAL A 403 12.95 -1.82 9.71
C VAL A 403 13.48 -2.20 8.33
N TRP A 404 12.80 -1.80 7.25
CA TRP A 404 13.23 -2.15 5.89
C TRP A 404 14.02 -1.02 5.22
N CYS A 405 13.74 0.25 5.49
CA CYS A 405 14.48 1.40 4.96
C CYS A 405 15.98 1.28 5.28
N SER A 406 16.33 0.89 6.51
CA SER A 406 17.73 0.72 6.95
C SER A 406 18.47 -0.43 6.25
N GLN A 407 17.75 -1.32 5.56
CA GLN A 407 18.29 -2.53 4.92
C GLN A 407 18.33 -2.44 3.40
N LEU A 408 17.86 -1.33 2.82
CA LEU A 408 17.90 -1.08 1.38
C LEU A 408 19.34 -0.98 0.88
N SER A 409 19.56 -1.43 -0.35
CA SER A 409 20.88 -1.46 -0.99
C SER A 409 21.00 -0.50 -2.18
N GLY A 410 20.05 0.42 -2.34
CA GLY A 410 20.03 1.38 -3.46
C GLY A 410 19.80 0.74 -4.83
N HIS A 411 19.16 -0.44 -4.89
CA HIS A 411 18.81 -1.13 -6.14
C HIS A 411 17.31 -1.05 -6.43
N HIS A 412 16.90 -1.30 -7.68
CA HIS A 412 15.50 -1.25 -8.08
C HIS A 412 14.76 -2.46 -7.54
N LEU A 413 13.99 -2.34 -6.46
CA LEU A 413 13.34 -3.44 -5.72
C LEU A 413 12.62 -4.51 -6.58
N THR A 414 13.36 -5.35 -7.27
CA THR A 414 12.88 -6.48 -8.07
C THR A 414 12.56 -7.64 -7.13
N HIS A 415 11.89 -8.68 -7.60
CA HIS A 415 11.61 -9.84 -6.75
C HIS A 415 12.87 -10.44 -6.07
N PRO A 416 14.00 -10.68 -6.77
CA PRO A 416 15.23 -11.12 -6.10
C PRO A 416 15.73 -10.15 -5.03
N GLU A 417 15.64 -8.84 -5.29
CA GLU A 417 16.06 -7.82 -4.32
C GLU A 417 15.12 -7.73 -3.12
N VAL A 418 13.82 -7.96 -3.30
CA VAL A 418 12.87 -8.11 -2.19
C VAL A 418 13.27 -9.30 -1.33
N VAL A 419 13.63 -10.44 -1.92
CA VAL A 419 14.10 -11.62 -1.16
C VAL A 419 15.39 -11.31 -0.39
N ILE A 420 16.33 -10.58 -1.01
CA ILE A 420 17.56 -10.12 -0.34
C ILE A 420 17.23 -9.17 0.80
N LEU A 421 16.32 -8.21 0.60
CA LEU A 421 15.86 -7.28 1.62
C LEU A 421 15.28 -8.02 2.83
N MET A 422 14.35 -8.95 2.60
CA MET A 422 13.75 -9.73 3.69
C MET A 422 14.79 -10.56 4.44
N ARG A 423 15.77 -11.13 3.74
CA ARG A 423 16.89 -11.83 4.37
C ARG A 423 17.70 -10.90 5.28
N LYS A 424 18.07 -9.71 4.80
CA LYS A 424 18.80 -8.71 5.59
C LYS A 424 18.03 -8.32 6.85
N VAL A 425 16.71 -8.12 6.75
CA VAL A 425 15.86 -7.85 7.92
C VAL A 425 15.90 -9.02 8.91
N ILE A 426 15.68 -10.25 8.45
CA ILE A 426 15.72 -11.45 9.31
C ILE A 426 17.10 -11.66 9.97
N GLU A 427 18.18 -11.28 9.30
CA GLU A 427 19.54 -11.42 9.82
C GLU A 427 19.90 -10.35 10.86
N ASN A 428 19.36 -9.13 10.71
CA ASN A 428 19.74 -7.96 11.51
C ASN A 428 18.75 -7.59 12.61
N PHE A 429 17.55 -8.14 12.59
CA PHE A 429 16.51 -7.86 13.58
C PHE A 429 16.10 -9.13 14.35
N ASP A 430 15.62 -8.94 15.57
CA ASP A 430 14.94 -9.95 16.38
C ASP A 430 13.44 -9.68 16.38
N ILE A 431 12.64 -10.74 16.46
CA ILE A 431 11.19 -10.64 16.61
C ILE A 431 10.90 -10.59 18.10
N GLU A 432 10.30 -9.50 18.55
CA GLU A 432 9.89 -9.29 19.93
C GLU A 432 8.37 -9.23 20.02
N ASN A 433 7.80 -9.93 21.00
CA ASN A 433 6.42 -9.75 21.42
C ASN A 433 6.42 -9.06 22.79
N LYS A 434 5.96 -7.81 22.82
CA LYS A 434 5.81 -7.01 24.05
C LYS A 434 4.32 -6.77 24.25
N ASP A 435 3.79 -7.40 25.29
CA ASP A 435 2.38 -7.27 25.69
C ASP A 435 1.39 -7.49 24.55
N GLY A 436 1.61 -8.47 23.68
CA GLY A 436 0.71 -8.76 22.55
C GLY A 436 0.93 -7.88 21.32
N VAL A 437 1.93 -6.99 21.31
CA VAL A 437 2.44 -6.33 20.10
C VAL A 437 3.69 -7.07 19.63
N VAL A 438 3.61 -7.66 18.44
CA VAL A 438 4.77 -8.29 17.80
C VAL A 438 5.42 -7.34 16.78
N THR A 439 6.73 -7.18 16.85
CA THR A 439 7.49 -6.25 15.98
C THR A 439 8.93 -6.72 15.77
N PHE A 440 9.65 -6.01 14.90
CA PHE A 440 11.09 -6.20 14.69
C PHE A 440 11.89 -5.21 15.55
N SER A 441 12.88 -5.71 16.27
CA SER A 441 13.82 -4.92 17.07
C SER A 441 15.25 -5.08 16.52
N PRO A 442 16.06 -4.01 16.44
CA PRO A 442 17.45 -4.15 16.00
C PRO A 442 18.27 -5.04 16.94
N ARG A 443 19.08 -5.94 16.39
CA ARG A 443 20.03 -6.73 17.19
C ARG A 443 21.13 -5.84 17.76
N THR A 444 21.38 -5.96 19.07
CA THR A 444 22.52 -5.31 19.72
C THR A 444 23.80 -6.11 19.51
N ASP A 445 24.98 -5.49 19.59
CA ASP A 445 26.25 -6.19 19.36
C ASP A 445 26.50 -7.31 20.40
N ALA A 446 25.90 -7.22 21.58
CA ALA A 446 25.89 -8.30 22.58
C ALA A 446 25.08 -9.53 22.15
N SER A 447 24.03 -9.37 21.34
CA SER A 447 23.22 -10.48 20.81
C SER A 447 23.79 -11.09 19.52
N ARG A 448 24.76 -10.43 18.87
CA ARG A 448 25.46 -10.94 17.68
C ARG A 448 26.54 -11.97 18.00
N SER A 449 27.15 -11.89 19.18
CA SER A 449 28.26 -12.74 19.63
C SER A 449 27.81 -14.01 20.35
N GLN A 450 26.52 -14.14 20.70
CA GLN A 450 25.94 -15.38 21.21
C GLN A 450 25.18 -16.13 20.11
N PRO A 451 25.68 -17.28 19.62
CA PRO A 451 24.86 -18.17 18.84
C PRO A 451 23.86 -18.88 19.77
N ASN A 452 22.56 -18.76 19.46
CA ASN A 452 21.50 -19.72 19.81
C ASN A 452 20.77 -19.67 21.16
N GLN A 453 20.64 -18.57 21.91
CA GLN A 453 19.85 -18.64 23.17
C GLN A 453 18.73 -17.62 23.40
N THR A 454 18.67 -16.47 22.71
CA THR A 454 17.72 -15.40 23.09
C THR A 454 16.50 -15.22 22.19
N SER A 455 16.50 -15.75 20.97
CA SER A 455 15.29 -15.73 20.13
C SER A 455 14.44 -16.96 20.41
N LYS A 456 13.21 -16.76 20.92
CA LYS A 456 12.15 -17.78 21.01
C LYS A 456 11.92 -18.50 19.66
N TYR A 457 12.34 -17.89 18.55
CA TYR A 457 12.19 -18.36 17.18
C TYR A 457 13.57 -18.62 16.56
N GLY A 458 13.99 -19.89 16.45
CA GLY A 458 15.32 -20.26 15.96
C GLY A 458 15.67 -19.69 14.58
N ARG A 459 16.93 -19.27 14.39
CA ARG A 459 17.45 -18.62 13.16
C ARG A 459 17.24 -19.47 11.89
N SER A 460 17.32 -20.80 12.02
CA SER A 460 17.05 -21.77 10.95
C SER A 460 15.60 -21.70 10.47
N THR A 461 14.65 -21.59 11.39
CA THR A 461 13.21 -21.51 11.09
C THR A 461 12.86 -20.22 10.36
N MET A 462 13.45 -19.08 10.74
CA MET A 462 13.24 -17.80 10.07
C MET A 462 13.90 -17.71 8.70
N ALA A 463 15.10 -18.27 8.53
CA ALA A 463 15.76 -18.33 7.21
C ALA A 463 14.94 -19.13 6.18
N LEU A 464 14.16 -20.13 6.62
CA LEU A 464 13.24 -20.86 5.75
C LEU A 464 12.16 -19.94 5.15
N TYR A 465 11.65 -18.92 5.87
CA TYR A 465 10.64 -17.98 5.34
C TYR A 465 11.07 -17.29 4.04
N THR A 466 12.37 -16.97 3.90
CA THR A 466 12.89 -16.35 2.67
C THR A 466 12.78 -17.27 1.45
N ARG A 467 12.83 -18.60 1.63
CA ARG A 467 12.62 -19.59 0.56
C ARG A 467 11.15 -19.68 0.12
N TRP A 468 10.24 -19.21 0.96
CA TRP A 468 8.79 -19.24 0.75
C TRP A 468 8.23 -17.93 0.18
N ILE A 469 9.06 -16.88 0.02
CA ILE A 469 8.67 -15.67 -0.70
C ILE A 469 8.68 -16.00 -2.19
N VAL A 470 7.56 -16.52 -2.70
CA VAL A 470 7.40 -16.87 -4.11
C VAL A 470 6.20 -16.08 -4.67
N PRO A 471 6.31 -15.51 -5.89
CA PRO A 471 5.17 -14.84 -6.49
C PRO A 471 4.03 -15.80 -6.82
N TRP A 472 2.80 -15.38 -6.59
CA TRP A 472 1.61 -16.14 -6.97
C TRP A 472 1.48 -16.27 -8.51
N VAL A 473 1.12 -17.47 -9.02
CA VAL A 473 1.01 -17.78 -10.46
C VAL A 473 -0.38 -18.32 -10.80
N ASP A 474 -1.05 -17.69 -11.78
CA ASP A 474 -2.40 -17.99 -12.29
C ASP A 474 -2.61 -19.41 -12.88
N ARG A 475 -1.55 -20.24 -13.00
CA ARG A 475 -1.58 -21.49 -13.81
C ARG A 475 -1.97 -22.77 -13.05
N SER A 476 -2.47 -22.67 -11.83
CA SER A 476 -2.94 -23.79 -11.01
C SER A 476 -4.30 -24.36 -11.48
N LYS A 477 -4.36 -24.85 -12.72
CA LYS A 477 -5.43 -25.76 -13.22
C LYS A 477 -5.09 -27.24 -13.01
N SER A 478 -4.03 -27.55 -12.25
CA SER A 478 -3.73 -28.92 -11.83
C SER A 478 -4.84 -29.43 -10.89
N LYS A 479 -5.32 -30.66 -11.14
CA LYS A 479 -6.27 -31.40 -10.28
C LYS A 479 -5.62 -31.91 -8.98
N ASP A 480 -4.34 -31.64 -8.76
CA ASP A 480 -3.64 -32.14 -7.59
C ASP A 480 -3.98 -31.31 -6.34
N LEU A 481 -4.81 -31.89 -5.47
CA LEU A 481 -5.21 -31.34 -4.17
C LEU A 481 -4.00 -31.05 -3.27
N ARG A 482 -2.86 -31.71 -3.50
CA ARG A 482 -1.59 -31.39 -2.82
C ARG A 482 -0.96 -30.08 -3.29
N THR A 483 -1.19 -29.61 -4.51
CA THR A 483 -0.63 -28.32 -4.94
C THR A 483 -1.47 -27.14 -4.43
N LYS A 484 -2.80 -27.30 -4.39
CA LYS A 484 -3.73 -26.23 -3.96
C LYS A 484 -3.70 -25.92 -2.46
N ALA A 485 -3.27 -26.86 -1.62
CA ALA A 485 -3.06 -26.63 -0.20
C ALA A 485 -1.70 -25.99 0.12
N PHE A 486 -0.72 -26.07 -0.81
CA PHE A 486 0.66 -25.64 -0.59
C PHE A 486 0.99 -24.24 -1.16
N GLU A 487 0.10 -23.66 -1.99
CA GLU A 487 0.28 -22.35 -2.63
C GLU A 487 -0.01 -21.12 -1.73
N ASN A 488 -0.44 -21.32 -0.48
CA ASN A 488 -0.57 -20.25 0.53
C ASN A 488 0.00 -20.76 1.86
N MET A 489 1.31 -20.62 2.10
CA MET A 489 1.94 -20.66 3.44
C MET A 489 1.38 -21.74 4.42
N LYS A 490 1.12 -22.97 3.96
CA LYS A 490 0.42 -24.00 4.77
C LYS A 490 1.31 -25.14 5.28
N MET A 491 2.60 -24.90 5.45
CA MET A 491 3.40 -25.64 6.44
C MET A 491 3.94 -24.67 7.50
N VAL A 492 3.04 -23.92 8.13
CA VAL A 492 3.39 -23.16 9.35
C VAL A 492 2.94 -23.89 10.62
N LEU A 493 2.18 -24.99 10.55
CA LEU A 493 1.90 -25.85 11.73
C LEU A 493 1.74 -27.34 11.35
N SER A 494 2.86 -28.01 11.06
CA SER A 494 2.97 -29.45 11.31
C SER A 494 4.30 -29.78 11.99
N ILE A 495 4.53 -29.14 13.14
CA ILE A 495 5.08 -29.74 14.37
C ILE A 495 4.32 -29.11 15.53
#